data_AF-A0A6J4TB46-F1
#
_entry.id   AF-A0A6J4TB46-F1
#
_cell.length_a   1.000
_cell.length_b   1.000
_cell.length_c   1.000
_cell.angle_alpha   90.00
_cell.angle_beta   90.00
_cell.angle_gamma   90.00
#
_symmetry.space_group_name_H-M   'P 1'
#
loop_
_entity.id
_entity.type
_entity.pdbx_description
1 polymer ?
#
loop_
_entity_poly.entity_id
_entity_poly.type
_entity_poly.pdbx_seq_one_letter_code
_entity_poly.pdbx_strand_id
1 'polypeptide(L)'
;MFLLAKNSGNLNAAGEFANGQYAGPTGRSTVPIIPAYIFAGGGQPGGKSGGIAAGDTAADPSKYRLDPFDVNGPGTYLIVPASQQGTDWLGAILQDAPMQNHQVTASGGSDNANYLFGLDYFDQKGIVYTTRYKRYALRANTSFTIKNKVRVGENLQVYFTDRSGVQGFTNQDEGNPIAFSYRMQPIVPVFDIAGNYAGTRGANLGNAQSPYANLDRRKDAREKRIGIIGSVFFEADFLRYFTFRSNLGIDYGNGASTAFVRGFYEGAEGRNNIATFNEAQNYGYQATWYNTVNFKKTFADIHEVRGMLGTEIVQNQGRNISGSANDYFNLDRNFWQISSTLSPTPSGASSEFRSRRYSPVIAQVNYSFRDKYLLAGSFRRDGSSDAFGPKNKFGNFPAFSVGWRISEEPFFKNVKGINDLKLRYGYGILGNDNISPLGFLTLNVINNDA
;
A
#
# COMPACT_ATOMS: atom_id res chain seq x y z
N MET A 1 -8.00 -14.87 36.08
CA MET A 1 -7.59 -13.80 37.03
C MET A 1 -7.25 -12.47 36.33
N PHE A 2 -6.56 -12.48 35.18
CA PHE A 2 -6.16 -11.26 34.44
C PHE A 2 -7.32 -10.36 33.96
N LEU A 3 -8.45 -10.93 33.55
CA LEU A 3 -9.64 -10.20 33.07
C LEU A 3 -10.42 -9.47 34.18
N LEU A 4 -10.52 -10.10 35.35
CA LEU A 4 -11.30 -9.61 36.50
C LEU A 4 -10.70 -8.35 37.13
N ALA A 5 -9.37 -8.17 37.05
CA ALA A 5 -8.66 -7.07 37.70
C ALA A 5 -8.52 -5.80 36.83
N LYS A 6 -8.65 -5.87 35.50
CA LYS A 6 -8.45 -4.73 34.59
C LYS A 6 -9.73 -4.15 33.98
N ASN A 7 -10.84 -4.92 33.90
CA ASN A 7 -12.05 -4.50 33.19
C ASN A 7 -13.28 -4.24 34.08
N SER A 8 -13.15 -4.31 35.40
CA SER A 8 -14.28 -4.21 36.33
C SER A 8 -14.79 -2.77 36.55
N GLY A 9 -14.60 -1.89 35.56
CA GLY A 9 -14.90 -0.46 35.64
C GLY A 9 -16.36 -0.17 36.00
N ASN A 10 -16.51 0.75 36.96
CA ASN A 10 -17.74 1.28 37.58
C ASN A 10 -18.37 0.40 38.68
N LEU A 11 -17.93 0.71 39.91
CA LEU A 11 -18.70 0.41 41.11
C LEU A 11 -19.85 1.41 41.23
N ASN A 12 -21.04 0.94 41.60
CA ASN A 12 -22.14 1.82 41.98
C ASN A 12 -21.83 2.50 43.33
N ALA A 13 -22.72 3.39 43.79
CA ALA A 13 -22.60 4.07 45.08
C ALA A 13 -22.54 3.10 46.29
N ALA A 14 -22.91 1.83 46.10
CA ALA A 14 -22.86 0.77 47.11
C ALA A 14 -21.58 -0.09 47.03
N GLY A 15 -20.62 0.24 46.15
CA GLY A 15 -19.39 -0.53 46.00
C GLY A 15 -19.57 -1.86 45.25
N GLU A 16 -20.65 -2.01 44.47
CA GLU A 16 -20.94 -3.21 43.69
C GLU A 16 -20.67 -2.96 42.20
N PHE A 17 -20.18 -3.97 41.49
CA PHE A 17 -20.17 -4.00 40.04
C PHE A 17 -21.62 -4.01 39.53
N ALA A 18 -22.03 -2.90 38.91
CA ALA A 18 -23.37 -2.71 38.36
C ALA A 18 -23.39 -2.72 36.82
N ASN A 19 -22.28 -3.10 36.19
CA ASN A 19 -22.17 -3.20 34.74
C ASN A 19 -22.63 -4.59 34.28
N GLY A 20 -23.61 -4.65 33.36
CA GLY A 20 -24.19 -5.88 32.79
C GLY A 20 -23.21 -6.84 32.09
N GLN A 21 -21.92 -6.49 32.05
CA GLN A 21 -20.83 -7.32 31.55
C GLN A 21 -20.26 -8.29 32.58
N TYR A 22 -20.13 -7.87 33.84
CA TYR A 22 -19.42 -8.59 34.91
C TYR A 22 -20.26 -8.75 36.20
N ALA A 23 -21.53 -8.40 36.11
CA ALA A 23 -22.48 -8.68 37.17
C ALA A 23 -23.02 -10.11 37.00
N GLY A 24 -23.11 -10.83 38.12
CA GLY A 24 -23.75 -12.15 38.15
C GLY A 24 -25.24 -12.10 37.77
N PRO A 25 -25.98 -13.20 37.94
CA PRO A 25 -27.37 -13.34 37.49
C PRO A 25 -28.34 -12.27 38.02
N THR A 26 -27.99 -11.65 39.15
CA THR A 26 -28.74 -10.59 39.84
C THR A 26 -28.44 -9.18 39.34
N GLY A 27 -27.49 -9.02 38.39
CA GLY A 27 -27.10 -7.71 37.86
C GLY A 27 -26.28 -6.84 38.83
N ARG A 28 -25.89 -7.39 40.00
CA ARG A 28 -25.03 -6.73 41.00
C ARG A 28 -24.11 -7.74 41.68
N SER A 29 -22.86 -7.37 41.94
CA SER A 29 -21.92 -8.21 42.71
C SER A 29 -20.82 -7.37 43.36
N THR A 30 -20.35 -7.75 44.55
CA THR A 30 -19.18 -7.15 45.20
C THR A 30 -17.85 -7.74 44.69
N VAL A 31 -17.91 -8.84 43.93
CA VAL A 31 -16.78 -9.47 43.24
C VAL A 31 -17.14 -9.56 41.76
N PRO A 32 -16.25 -9.22 40.81
CA PRO A 32 -16.62 -9.31 39.40
C PRO A 32 -16.82 -10.80 39.04
N ILE A 33 -17.92 -11.11 38.35
CA ILE A 33 -18.27 -12.46 37.91
C ILE A 33 -18.33 -12.46 36.39
N ILE A 34 -17.55 -13.32 35.74
CA ILE A 34 -17.71 -13.54 34.29
C ILE A 34 -18.96 -14.42 34.10
N PRO A 35 -20.00 -13.96 33.39
CA PRO A 35 -21.20 -14.77 33.16
C PRO A 35 -20.90 -15.99 32.29
N ALA A 36 -21.84 -16.93 32.16
CA ALA A 36 -21.68 -18.03 31.21
C ALA A 36 -21.88 -17.55 29.77
N TYR A 37 -22.81 -16.62 29.55
CA TYR A 37 -23.09 -16.02 28.24
C TYR A 37 -23.14 -14.48 28.33
N ILE A 38 -22.62 -13.82 27.31
CA ILE A 38 -22.66 -12.35 27.18
C ILE A 38 -23.85 -11.87 26.34
N PHE A 39 -24.45 -12.77 25.56
CA PHE A 39 -25.61 -12.47 24.74
C PHE A 39 -26.37 -13.76 24.43
N ALA A 40 -27.69 -13.73 24.50
CA ALA A 40 -28.56 -14.78 23.99
C ALA A 40 -29.83 -14.11 23.48
N GLY A 41 -29.98 -13.92 22.17
CA GLY A 41 -31.05 -13.10 21.62
C GLY A 41 -30.95 -12.86 20.12
N GLY A 42 -31.88 -12.08 19.57
CA GLY A 42 -31.93 -11.77 18.15
C GLY A 42 -33.22 -11.01 17.81
N GLY A 43 -33.77 -11.22 16.62
CA GLY A 43 -35.05 -10.63 16.19
C GLY A 43 -36.29 -11.19 16.90
N GLN A 44 -36.09 -12.11 17.86
CA GLN A 44 -37.14 -12.85 18.56
C GLN A 44 -37.27 -12.38 20.03
N PRO A 45 -38.48 -12.37 20.60
CA PRO A 45 -38.71 -12.02 22.00
C PRO A 45 -37.95 -12.94 22.98
N GLY A 46 -37.63 -12.42 24.17
CA GLY A 46 -37.01 -13.20 25.25
C GLY A 46 -35.49 -13.31 25.18
N GLY A 47 -34.83 -12.43 24.42
CA GLY A 47 -33.37 -12.29 24.46
C GLY A 47 -32.86 -11.58 25.71
N LYS A 48 -31.61 -11.85 26.09
CA LYS A 48 -30.85 -11.18 27.14
C LYS A 48 -29.50 -10.72 26.58
N SER A 49 -29.07 -9.54 27.01
CA SER A 49 -27.83 -8.92 26.52
C SER A 49 -26.74 -8.83 27.58
N GLY A 50 -26.60 -9.78 28.49
CA GLY A 50 -25.51 -9.79 29.48
C GLY A 50 -25.89 -10.45 30.80
N GLY A 51 -24.89 -10.80 31.61
CA GLY A 51 -25.11 -11.39 32.94
C GLY A 51 -25.82 -12.76 32.95
N ILE A 52 -25.75 -13.53 31.86
CA ILE A 52 -26.54 -14.75 31.68
C ILE A 52 -25.84 -15.94 32.34
N ALA A 53 -26.53 -16.60 33.25
CA ALA A 53 -26.03 -17.77 33.98
C ALA A 53 -26.02 -19.04 33.13
N ALA A 54 -25.22 -20.03 33.53
CA ALA A 54 -25.34 -21.37 32.99
C ALA A 54 -26.74 -21.94 33.34
N GLY A 55 -27.40 -22.57 32.37
CA GLY A 55 -28.76 -23.13 32.55
C GLY A 55 -29.90 -22.10 32.45
N ASP A 56 -29.61 -20.83 32.14
CA ASP A 56 -30.65 -19.83 31.87
C ASP A 56 -31.43 -20.20 30.60
N THR A 57 -32.76 -20.19 30.67
CA THR A 57 -33.64 -20.51 29.55
C THR A 57 -33.43 -19.62 28.32
N ALA A 58 -32.86 -18.42 28.47
CA ALA A 58 -32.49 -17.56 27.34
C ALA A 58 -31.34 -18.17 26.52
N ALA A 59 -30.41 -18.89 27.15
CA ALA A 59 -29.26 -19.52 26.49
C ALA A 59 -29.50 -21.00 26.15
N ASP A 60 -30.76 -21.41 25.97
CA ASP A 60 -31.13 -22.75 25.51
C ASP A 60 -30.63 -23.00 24.07
N PRO A 61 -29.70 -23.94 23.84
CA PRO A 61 -29.13 -24.21 22.52
C PRO A 61 -30.17 -24.54 21.45
N SER A 62 -31.34 -25.10 21.81
CA SER A 62 -32.41 -25.41 20.86
C SER A 62 -33.03 -24.17 20.21
N LYS A 63 -32.83 -23.00 20.81
CA LYS A 63 -33.29 -21.71 20.26
C LYS A 63 -32.33 -21.14 19.22
N TYR A 64 -31.10 -21.66 19.12
CA TYR A 64 -30.09 -21.11 18.22
C TYR A 64 -30.52 -21.23 16.76
N ARG A 65 -30.42 -20.11 16.04
CA ARG A 65 -30.65 -20.04 14.59
C ARG A 65 -29.96 -18.79 14.04
N LEU A 66 -29.42 -18.87 12.83
CA LEU A 66 -28.81 -17.73 12.15
C LEU A 66 -29.35 -17.70 10.72
N ASP A 67 -30.08 -16.63 10.41
CA ASP A 67 -30.35 -16.23 9.03
C ASP A 67 -29.26 -15.21 8.61
N PRO A 68 -28.33 -15.59 7.73
CA PRO A 68 -27.25 -14.72 7.28
C PRO A 68 -27.69 -13.68 6.25
N PHE A 69 -28.99 -13.56 5.95
CA PHE A 69 -29.57 -12.50 5.13
C PHE A 69 -30.49 -11.59 5.94
N ASP A 70 -31.06 -12.08 7.05
CA ASP A 70 -31.90 -11.30 7.96
C ASP A 70 -31.54 -11.49 9.46
N VAL A 71 -30.55 -10.72 9.90
CA VAL A 71 -29.93 -10.84 11.22
C VAL A 71 -30.76 -10.24 12.35
N ASN A 72 -31.73 -9.39 12.00
CA ASN A 72 -32.65 -8.75 12.93
C ASN A 72 -34.05 -9.35 12.82
N GLY A 73 -34.25 -10.29 11.90
CA GLY A 73 -35.51 -10.96 11.67
C GLY A 73 -35.79 -12.13 12.61
N PRO A 74 -37.00 -12.69 12.49
CA PRO A 74 -37.44 -13.82 13.29
C PRO A 74 -36.59 -15.09 13.09
N GLY A 75 -35.85 -15.18 11.97
CA GLY A 75 -34.95 -16.29 11.64
C GLY A 75 -33.65 -16.32 12.45
N THR A 76 -33.33 -15.28 13.23
CA THR A 76 -32.03 -15.15 13.93
C THR A 76 -32.20 -15.10 15.45
N TYR A 77 -31.46 -15.97 16.15
CA TYR A 77 -31.28 -16.03 17.60
C TYR A 77 -29.87 -16.56 17.90
N LEU A 78 -28.97 -15.66 18.30
CA LEU A 78 -27.58 -15.96 18.57
C LEU A 78 -27.39 -16.21 20.06
N ILE A 79 -26.52 -17.15 20.41
CA ILE A 79 -26.13 -17.42 21.80
C ILE A 79 -24.61 -17.36 21.86
N VAL A 80 -24.08 -16.35 22.53
CA VAL A 80 -22.66 -16.03 22.59
C VAL A 80 -22.15 -16.28 24.02
N PRO A 81 -21.26 -17.27 24.23
CA PRO A 81 -20.67 -17.53 25.53
C PRO A 81 -19.76 -16.39 25.96
N ALA A 82 -19.47 -16.27 27.24
CA ALA A 82 -18.39 -15.39 27.69
C ALA A 82 -17.05 -16.13 27.60
N SER A 83 -16.01 -15.43 27.13
CA SER A 83 -14.63 -15.92 27.18
C SER A 83 -14.14 -15.92 28.63
N GLN A 84 -14.12 -17.09 29.27
CA GLN A 84 -13.73 -17.23 30.68
C GLN A 84 -12.25 -16.91 30.93
N GLN A 85 -11.39 -17.23 29.97
CA GLN A 85 -9.95 -16.99 30.05
C GLN A 85 -9.55 -15.64 29.45
N GLY A 86 -10.40 -15.09 28.58
CA GLY A 86 -10.13 -13.90 27.79
C GLY A 86 -9.56 -14.26 26.43
N THR A 87 -10.12 -13.61 25.41
CA THR A 87 -9.68 -13.77 24.03
C THR A 87 -8.48 -12.86 23.78
N ASP A 88 -7.34 -13.46 23.44
CA ASP A 88 -6.21 -12.73 22.86
C ASP A 88 -6.54 -12.40 21.39
N TRP A 89 -7.16 -11.24 21.18
CA TRP A 89 -7.60 -10.81 19.86
C TRP A 89 -6.46 -10.50 18.90
N LEU A 90 -5.28 -10.10 19.41
CA LEU A 90 -4.10 -9.91 18.58
C LEU A 90 -3.54 -11.27 18.18
N GLY A 91 -3.34 -12.18 19.13
CA GLY A 91 -2.93 -13.56 18.85
C GLY A 91 -3.88 -14.29 17.90
N ALA A 92 -5.18 -14.02 17.97
CA ALA A 92 -6.20 -14.63 17.10
C ALA A 92 -6.06 -14.25 15.62
N ILE A 93 -5.43 -13.13 15.29
CA ILE A 93 -5.29 -12.64 13.91
C ILE A 93 -3.86 -12.71 13.39
N LEU A 94 -2.90 -13.15 14.21
CA LEU A 94 -1.54 -13.39 13.79
C LEU A 94 -1.33 -14.86 13.44
N GLN A 95 -0.45 -15.12 12.49
CA GLN A 95 -0.06 -16.46 12.05
C GLN A 95 1.44 -16.50 11.74
N ASP A 96 2.01 -17.70 11.75
CA ASP A 96 3.34 -17.90 11.19
C ASP A 96 3.37 -17.57 9.69
N ALA A 97 4.40 -16.83 9.29
CA ALA A 97 4.49 -16.19 7.99
C ALA A 97 5.72 -16.67 7.20
N PRO A 98 5.76 -17.94 6.74
CA PRO A 98 6.86 -18.45 5.94
C PRO A 98 6.98 -17.69 4.61
N MET A 99 8.22 -17.53 4.17
CA MET A 99 8.58 -16.82 2.95
C MET A 99 9.52 -17.67 2.11
N GLN A 100 9.28 -17.71 0.80
CA GLN A 100 10.12 -18.37 -0.19
C GLN A 100 10.55 -17.37 -1.26
N ASN A 101 11.81 -17.47 -1.66
CA ASN A 101 12.38 -16.66 -2.73
C ASN A 101 13.35 -17.53 -3.55
N HIS A 102 13.04 -17.71 -4.83
CA HIS A 102 13.85 -18.48 -5.76
C HIS A 102 14.20 -17.60 -6.96
N GLN A 103 15.50 -17.39 -7.18
CA GLN A 103 16.00 -16.62 -8.29
C GLN A 103 16.98 -17.47 -9.11
N VAL A 104 16.73 -17.57 -10.41
CA VAL A 104 17.61 -18.24 -11.37
C VAL A 104 18.05 -17.22 -12.40
N THR A 105 19.35 -17.07 -12.60
CA THR A 105 19.91 -16.14 -13.58
C THR A 105 20.91 -16.84 -14.49
N ALA A 106 20.86 -16.47 -15.76
CA ALA A 106 21.85 -16.84 -16.76
C ALA A 106 22.39 -15.55 -17.39
N SER A 107 23.70 -15.42 -17.44
CA SER A 107 24.36 -14.24 -18.00
C SER A 107 25.60 -14.65 -18.76
N GLY A 108 25.93 -13.87 -19.80
CA GLY A 108 27.16 -14.05 -20.55
C GLY A 108 27.51 -12.79 -21.33
N GLY A 109 28.70 -12.80 -21.91
CA GLY A 109 29.15 -11.71 -22.74
C GLY A 109 30.38 -12.06 -23.58
N SER A 110 30.62 -11.22 -24.57
CA SER A 110 31.80 -11.15 -25.43
C SER A 110 32.19 -9.68 -25.58
N ASP A 111 33.24 -9.40 -26.35
CA ASP A 111 33.68 -8.03 -26.62
C ASP A 111 32.57 -7.14 -27.23
N ASN A 112 31.61 -7.75 -27.94
CA ASN A 112 30.58 -7.03 -28.69
C ASN A 112 29.16 -7.24 -28.17
N ALA A 113 28.93 -8.11 -27.19
CA ALA A 113 27.58 -8.41 -26.70
C ALA A 113 27.61 -8.78 -25.22
N ASN A 114 26.65 -8.28 -24.45
CA ASN A 114 26.41 -8.68 -23.06
C ASN A 114 24.93 -8.99 -22.91
N TYR A 115 24.59 -10.08 -22.22
CA TYR A 115 23.22 -10.47 -21.98
C TYR A 115 23.03 -11.03 -20.57
N LEU A 116 21.85 -10.79 -20.00
CA LEU A 116 21.38 -11.34 -18.76
C LEU A 116 19.91 -11.71 -18.89
N PHE A 117 19.57 -12.93 -18.50
CA PHE A 117 18.22 -13.41 -18.34
C PHE A 117 18.02 -13.88 -16.89
N GLY A 118 16.86 -13.59 -16.31
CA GLY A 118 16.55 -14.00 -14.95
C GLY A 118 15.07 -14.31 -14.75
N LEU A 119 14.81 -15.30 -13.91
CA LEU A 119 13.48 -15.65 -13.41
C LEU A 119 13.47 -15.52 -11.88
N ASP A 120 12.40 -14.94 -11.35
CA ASP A 120 12.15 -14.71 -9.92
C ASP A 120 10.79 -15.30 -9.55
N TYR A 121 10.77 -16.09 -8.48
CA TYR A 121 9.56 -16.54 -7.80
C TYR A 121 9.63 -16.15 -6.33
N PHE A 122 8.65 -15.39 -5.89
CA PHE A 122 8.51 -14.97 -4.50
C PHE A 122 7.12 -15.33 -3.99
N ASP A 123 7.06 -15.93 -2.80
CA ASP A 123 5.81 -16.29 -2.11
C ASP A 123 5.96 -16.03 -0.62
N GLN A 124 5.11 -15.17 -0.08
CA GLN A 124 5.10 -14.80 1.32
C GLN A 124 3.69 -14.89 1.87
N LYS A 125 3.48 -15.74 2.87
CA LYS A 125 2.32 -15.60 3.76
C LYS A 125 2.56 -14.39 4.64
N GLY A 126 1.54 -13.55 4.84
CA GLY A 126 1.66 -12.43 5.77
C GLY A 126 1.46 -12.89 7.21
N ILE A 127 1.93 -12.06 8.14
CA ILE A 127 1.78 -12.30 9.59
C ILE A 127 0.31 -12.15 9.98
N VAL A 128 -0.44 -11.28 9.31
CA VAL A 128 -1.89 -11.18 9.54
C VAL A 128 -2.61 -12.29 8.80
N TYR A 129 -3.48 -12.99 9.51
CA TYR A 129 -4.30 -14.08 9.00
C TYR A 129 -4.99 -13.67 7.68
N THR A 130 -5.07 -14.62 6.73
CA THR A 130 -5.60 -14.49 5.34
C THR A 130 -4.72 -13.74 4.34
N THR A 131 -3.69 -13.02 4.78
CA THR A 131 -2.86 -12.22 3.87
C THR A 131 -1.77 -13.06 3.19
N ARG A 132 -1.53 -12.83 1.90
CA ARG A 132 -0.45 -13.46 1.13
C ARG A 132 -0.03 -12.58 -0.05
N TYR A 133 1.24 -12.66 -0.42
CA TYR A 133 1.77 -12.01 -1.61
C TYR A 133 2.59 -13.01 -2.43
N LYS A 134 2.26 -13.12 -3.72
CA LYS A 134 3.02 -13.88 -4.70
C LYS A 134 3.52 -12.96 -5.80
N ARG A 135 4.75 -13.15 -6.25
CA ARG A 135 5.32 -12.48 -7.42
C ARG A 135 6.06 -13.48 -8.30
N TYR A 136 5.84 -13.36 -9.59
CA TYR A 136 6.65 -13.97 -10.63
C TYR A 136 7.27 -12.83 -11.42
N ALA A 137 8.57 -12.86 -11.68
CA ALA A 137 9.20 -11.87 -12.54
C ALA A 137 10.17 -12.50 -13.53
N LEU A 138 10.20 -11.92 -14.73
CA LEU A 138 11.16 -12.18 -15.78
C LEU A 138 12.00 -10.93 -15.96
N ARG A 139 13.31 -11.10 -16.08
CA ARG A 139 14.26 -10.03 -16.39
C ARG A 139 15.07 -10.38 -17.61
N ALA A 140 15.20 -9.43 -18.54
CA ALA A 140 16.08 -9.51 -19.68
C ALA A 140 16.85 -8.18 -19.77
N ASN A 141 18.18 -8.25 -19.86
CA ASN A 141 18.98 -7.09 -20.25
C ASN A 141 19.95 -7.53 -21.33
N THR A 142 20.01 -6.83 -22.45
CA THR A 142 21.03 -7.04 -23.48
C THR A 142 21.66 -5.73 -23.92
N SER A 143 22.92 -5.80 -24.33
CA SER A 143 23.65 -4.67 -24.89
C SER A 143 24.61 -5.18 -25.95
N PHE A 144 24.58 -4.55 -27.13
CA PHE A 144 25.39 -4.88 -28.28
C PHE A 144 26.25 -3.67 -28.66
N THR A 145 27.54 -3.92 -28.86
CA THR A 145 28.50 -2.94 -29.37
C THR A 145 28.81 -3.26 -30.83
N ILE A 146 28.56 -2.30 -31.71
CA ILE A 146 28.76 -2.40 -33.15
C ILE A 146 29.94 -1.52 -33.54
N LYS A 147 30.99 -2.14 -34.09
CA LYS A 147 32.22 -1.47 -34.56
C LYS A 147 32.87 -0.53 -33.53
N ASN A 148 32.74 -0.83 -32.23
CA ASN A 148 33.26 0.00 -31.12
C ASN A 148 32.78 1.46 -31.10
N LYS A 149 31.71 1.79 -31.83
CA LYS A 149 31.21 3.18 -31.96
C LYS A 149 29.74 3.32 -31.65
N VAL A 150 28.95 2.28 -31.86
CA VAL A 150 27.51 2.29 -31.65
C VAL A 150 27.18 1.24 -30.60
N ARG A 151 26.36 1.62 -29.61
CA ARG A 151 25.86 0.70 -28.59
C ARG A 151 24.35 0.75 -28.59
N VAL A 152 23.71 -0.41 -28.61
CA VAL A 152 22.25 -0.53 -28.49
C VAL A 152 21.93 -1.56 -27.45
N GLY A 153 20.86 -1.36 -26.70
CA GLY A 153 20.49 -2.34 -25.69
C GLY A 153 19.12 -2.09 -25.10
N GLU A 154 18.67 -3.06 -24.33
CA GLU A 154 17.46 -2.99 -23.54
C GLU A 154 17.72 -3.45 -22.10
N ASN A 155 16.83 -3.02 -21.25
CA ASN A 155 16.67 -3.50 -19.89
C ASN A 155 15.17 -3.65 -19.68
N LEU A 156 14.71 -4.85 -19.42
CA LEU A 156 13.30 -5.22 -19.36
C LEU A 156 13.06 -6.08 -18.11
N GLN A 157 12.01 -5.75 -17.38
CA GLN A 157 11.44 -6.56 -16.34
C GLN A 157 9.93 -6.63 -16.51
N VAL A 158 9.40 -7.84 -16.59
CA VAL A 158 7.95 -8.10 -16.56
C VAL A 158 7.66 -8.85 -15.27
N TYR A 159 6.65 -8.40 -14.52
CA TYR A 159 6.26 -9.07 -13.30
C TYR A 159 4.75 -9.23 -13.21
N PHE A 160 4.33 -10.33 -12.61
CA PHE A 160 2.96 -10.59 -12.21
C PHE A 160 2.90 -10.73 -10.70
N THR A 161 1.93 -10.08 -10.07
CA THR A 161 1.68 -10.14 -8.64
C THR A 161 0.26 -10.57 -8.35
N ASP A 162 0.09 -11.38 -7.31
CA ASP A 162 -1.18 -11.81 -6.75
C ASP A 162 -1.16 -11.57 -5.24
N ARG A 163 -2.05 -10.71 -4.77
CA ARG A 163 -2.24 -10.33 -3.37
C ARG A 163 -3.58 -10.83 -2.89
N SER A 164 -3.60 -11.53 -1.77
CA SER A 164 -4.83 -11.98 -1.11
C SER A 164 -5.04 -11.33 0.25
N GLY A 165 -6.29 -11.08 0.62
CA GLY A 165 -6.68 -10.69 1.98
C GLY A 165 -6.29 -9.26 2.39
N VAL A 166 -5.85 -8.41 1.46
CA VAL A 166 -5.29 -7.06 1.76
C VAL A 166 -6.36 -5.96 1.80
N GLN A 167 -7.64 -6.27 1.55
CA GLN A 167 -8.69 -5.26 1.57
C GLN A 167 -9.07 -4.89 3.02
N GLY A 168 -9.04 -3.60 3.38
CA GLY A 168 -9.39 -3.12 4.73
C GLY A 168 -8.23 -2.71 5.61
N PHE A 169 -7.02 -2.69 5.06
CA PHE A 169 -5.85 -2.10 5.70
C PHE A 169 -5.55 -0.76 5.04
N THR A 170 -6.36 0.26 5.31
CA THR A 170 -6.07 1.63 4.90
C THR A 170 -5.33 2.38 5.99
N ASN A 171 -4.42 3.26 5.60
CA ASN A 171 -3.70 4.10 6.55
C ASN A 171 -4.71 5.03 7.26
N GLN A 172 -4.54 5.22 8.57
CA GLN A 172 -5.44 6.04 9.41
C GLN A 172 -6.90 5.56 9.51
N ASP A 173 -7.14 4.25 9.32
CA ASP A 173 -8.47 3.65 9.53
C ASP A 173 -8.58 3.04 10.93
N GLU A 174 -9.35 3.68 11.81
CA GLU A 174 -9.66 3.16 13.16
C GLU A 174 -10.51 1.88 13.15
N GLY A 175 -11.03 1.49 11.98
CA GLY A 175 -11.83 0.28 11.73
C GLY A 175 -11.07 -0.87 11.07
N ASN A 176 -9.74 -0.84 11.02
CA ASN A 176 -8.97 -1.96 10.47
C ASN A 176 -8.86 -3.14 11.48
N PRO A 177 -8.58 -4.38 11.02
CA PRO A 177 -8.49 -5.55 11.90
C PRO A 177 -7.44 -5.45 13.03
N ILE A 178 -6.32 -4.76 12.82
CA ILE A 178 -5.33 -4.52 13.88
C ILE A 178 -5.90 -3.56 14.92
N ALA A 179 -6.57 -2.48 14.49
CA ALA A 179 -7.21 -1.53 15.38
C ALA A 179 -8.30 -2.19 16.24
N PHE A 180 -9.10 -3.06 15.63
CA PHE A 180 -10.12 -3.81 16.36
C PHE A 180 -9.55 -4.82 17.35
N SER A 181 -8.32 -5.31 17.16
CA SER A 181 -7.71 -6.27 18.10
C SER A 181 -7.52 -5.71 19.52
N TYR A 182 -7.18 -4.42 19.66
CA TYR A 182 -7.05 -3.79 20.99
C TYR A 182 -8.34 -3.08 21.46
N ARG A 183 -9.31 -2.85 20.55
CA ARG A 183 -10.63 -2.30 20.91
C ARG A 183 -11.63 -3.37 21.35
N MET A 184 -11.50 -4.59 20.82
CA MET A 184 -12.36 -5.71 21.20
C MET A 184 -12.09 -6.12 22.65
N GLN A 185 -13.16 -6.17 23.44
CA GLN A 185 -13.05 -6.58 24.84
C GLN A 185 -12.73 -8.08 24.92
N PRO A 186 -11.77 -8.52 25.77
CA PRO A 186 -11.38 -9.93 25.81
C PRO A 186 -12.48 -10.87 26.34
N ILE A 187 -13.55 -10.36 26.96
CA ILE A 187 -14.72 -11.18 27.35
C ILE A 187 -15.50 -11.72 26.15
N VAL A 188 -15.36 -11.10 24.98
CA VAL A 188 -16.01 -11.57 23.75
C VAL A 188 -15.20 -12.73 23.16
N PRO A 189 -15.79 -13.91 22.92
CA PRO A 189 -15.11 -15.02 22.26
C PRO A 189 -14.99 -14.79 20.75
N VAL A 190 -14.17 -15.61 20.06
CA VAL A 190 -14.09 -15.58 18.58
C VAL A 190 -15.36 -16.17 17.95
N PHE A 191 -15.91 -17.22 18.56
CA PHE A 191 -17.07 -17.95 18.06
C PHE A 191 -18.20 -18.05 19.09
N ASP A 192 -19.42 -18.16 18.61
CA ASP A 192 -20.61 -18.45 19.37
C ASP A 192 -20.79 -19.96 19.61
N ILE A 193 -21.89 -20.39 20.24
CA ILE A 193 -22.09 -21.81 20.58
C ILE A 193 -22.21 -22.75 19.37
N ALA A 194 -22.46 -22.23 18.17
CA ALA A 194 -22.63 -22.99 16.94
C ALA A 194 -21.40 -22.91 16.02
N GLY A 195 -20.32 -22.24 16.44
CA GLY A 195 -19.12 -22.04 15.63
C GLY A 195 -19.22 -20.86 14.64
N ASN A 196 -20.28 -20.06 14.71
CA ASN A 196 -20.43 -18.82 13.96
C ASN A 196 -19.66 -17.68 14.67
N TYR A 197 -19.30 -16.61 13.98
CA TYR A 197 -18.58 -15.49 14.59
C TYR A 197 -19.36 -14.83 15.73
N ALA A 198 -18.67 -14.59 16.83
CA ALA A 198 -19.15 -13.81 17.96
C ALA A 198 -18.65 -12.36 17.89
N GLY A 199 -19.35 -11.47 18.60
CA GLY A 199 -19.09 -10.04 18.56
C GLY A 199 -19.79 -9.26 19.67
N THR A 200 -20.00 -7.97 19.44
CA THR A 200 -20.35 -6.98 20.46
C THR A 200 -21.83 -6.82 20.76
N ARG A 201 -22.73 -7.71 20.27
CA ARG A 201 -24.19 -7.59 20.51
C ARG A 201 -24.62 -7.58 21.99
N GLY A 202 -23.79 -8.08 22.89
CA GLY A 202 -24.00 -7.99 24.34
C GLY A 202 -23.88 -6.56 24.89
N ALA A 203 -24.35 -6.35 26.12
CA ALA A 203 -24.41 -5.05 26.75
C ALA A 203 -23.02 -4.48 27.04
N ASN A 204 -22.87 -3.19 26.78
CA ASN A 204 -21.67 -2.38 27.06
C ASN A 204 -20.37 -2.85 26.38
N LEU A 205 -20.43 -3.77 25.42
CA LEU A 205 -19.25 -4.30 24.71
C LEU A 205 -18.64 -3.33 23.69
N GLY A 206 -19.25 -2.15 23.50
CA GLY A 206 -18.83 -1.14 22.54
C GLY A 206 -19.25 -1.49 21.10
N ASN A 207 -18.66 -0.80 20.13
CA ASN A 207 -18.97 -0.99 18.69
C ASN A 207 -17.79 -1.58 17.89
N ALA A 208 -16.80 -2.15 18.57
CA ALA A 208 -15.72 -2.86 17.88
C ALA A 208 -16.28 -4.09 17.13
N GLN A 209 -15.68 -4.40 15.98
CA GLN A 209 -15.99 -5.60 15.21
C GLN A 209 -14.98 -6.70 15.51
N SER A 210 -15.37 -7.97 15.35
CA SER A 210 -14.43 -9.08 15.46
C SER A 210 -13.35 -8.96 14.38
N PRO A 211 -12.07 -8.76 14.74
CA PRO A 211 -11.00 -8.61 13.75
C PRO A 211 -10.79 -9.92 12.97
N TYR A 212 -10.98 -11.07 13.62
CA TYR A 212 -10.92 -12.38 12.97
C TYR A 212 -12.02 -12.53 11.91
N ALA A 213 -13.27 -12.21 12.25
CA ALA A 213 -14.38 -12.29 11.32
C ALA A 213 -14.22 -11.30 10.14
N ASN A 214 -13.69 -10.10 10.41
CA ASN A 214 -13.40 -9.11 9.37
C ASN A 214 -12.38 -9.64 8.36
N LEU A 215 -11.29 -10.27 8.83
CA LEU A 215 -10.28 -10.90 7.97
C LEU A 215 -10.84 -12.09 7.20
N ASP A 216 -11.56 -13.00 7.86
CA ASP A 216 -12.07 -14.21 7.20
C ASP A 216 -13.09 -13.86 6.09
N ARG A 217 -13.97 -12.88 6.33
CA ARG A 217 -14.91 -12.40 5.30
C ARG A 217 -14.22 -11.83 4.07
N ARG A 218 -12.98 -11.35 4.21
CA ARG A 218 -12.19 -10.72 3.14
C ARG A 218 -11.08 -11.63 2.61
N LYS A 219 -11.00 -12.88 3.07
CA LYS A 219 -9.93 -13.83 2.68
C LYS A 219 -9.86 -14.09 1.18
N ASP A 220 -10.97 -13.90 0.48
CA ASP A 220 -11.09 -14.09 -0.96
C ASP A 220 -10.94 -12.79 -1.76
N ALA A 221 -10.74 -11.66 -1.09
CA ALA A 221 -10.34 -10.43 -1.77
C ALA A 221 -8.99 -10.66 -2.45
N ARG A 222 -8.90 -10.28 -3.72
CA ARG A 222 -7.72 -10.49 -4.56
C ARG A 222 -7.38 -9.21 -5.30
N GLU A 223 -6.09 -8.88 -5.36
CA GLU A 223 -5.52 -7.87 -6.22
C GLU A 223 -4.46 -8.55 -7.11
N LYS A 224 -4.66 -8.46 -8.42
CA LYS A 224 -3.73 -9.01 -9.42
C LYS A 224 -3.18 -7.87 -10.24
N ARG A 225 -1.88 -7.87 -10.48
CA ARG A 225 -1.23 -6.84 -11.29
C ARG A 225 -0.14 -7.41 -12.17
N ILE A 226 -0.16 -7.02 -13.43
CA ILE A 226 0.97 -7.12 -14.35
C ILE A 226 1.69 -5.79 -14.41
N GLY A 227 3.02 -5.81 -14.38
CA GLY A 227 3.84 -4.63 -14.58
C GLY A 227 4.99 -4.90 -15.55
N ILE A 228 5.34 -3.86 -16.31
CA ILE A 228 6.42 -3.87 -17.27
C ILE A 228 7.28 -2.64 -16.97
N ILE A 229 8.53 -2.86 -16.60
CA ILE A 229 9.49 -1.79 -16.36
C ILE A 229 10.67 -2.03 -17.29
N GLY A 230 11.03 -1.05 -18.09
CA GLY A 230 12.20 -1.19 -18.94
C GLY A 230 12.56 0.03 -19.74
N SER A 231 13.66 -0.06 -20.46
CA SER A 231 14.05 0.92 -21.47
C SER A 231 14.78 0.27 -22.63
N VAL A 232 14.76 0.97 -23.76
CA VAL A 232 15.64 0.74 -24.90
C VAL A 232 16.52 1.97 -25.06
N PHE A 233 17.79 1.75 -25.40
CA PHE A 233 18.74 2.84 -25.61
C PHE A 233 19.56 2.65 -26.88
N PHE A 234 20.00 3.78 -27.40
CA PHE A 234 20.94 3.91 -28.49
C PHE A 234 22.03 4.89 -28.07
N GLU A 235 23.28 4.54 -28.30
CA GLU A 235 24.43 5.42 -28.13
C GLU A 235 25.33 5.39 -29.36
N ALA A 236 25.92 6.54 -29.68
CA ALA A 236 26.90 6.65 -30.75
C ALA A 236 28.03 7.61 -30.39
N ASP A 237 29.27 7.16 -30.55
CA ASP A 237 30.46 8.00 -30.54
C ASP A 237 30.61 8.64 -31.92
N PHE A 238 30.00 9.81 -32.08
CA PHE A 238 29.93 10.50 -33.38
C PHE A 238 31.16 11.40 -33.63
N LEU A 239 31.86 11.81 -32.57
CA LEU A 239 33.16 12.49 -32.63
C LEU A 239 34.09 11.91 -31.54
N ARG A 240 35.40 12.12 -31.68
CA ARG A 240 36.45 11.55 -30.79
C ARG A 240 36.18 11.72 -29.29
N TYR A 241 35.53 12.81 -28.90
CA TYR A 241 35.26 13.16 -27.51
C TYR A 241 33.77 13.27 -27.19
N PHE A 242 32.89 12.94 -28.14
CA PHE A 242 31.46 13.14 -27.99
C PHE A 242 30.67 11.86 -28.19
N THR A 243 29.75 11.62 -27.26
CA THR A 243 28.83 10.47 -27.29
C THR A 243 27.41 10.99 -27.24
N PHE A 244 26.62 10.68 -28.26
CA PHE A 244 25.17 10.87 -28.24
C PHE A 244 24.51 9.66 -27.58
N ARG A 245 23.48 9.88 -26.76
CA ARG A 245 22.62 8.85 -26.18
C ARG A 245 21.16 9.25 -26.32
N SER A 246 20.32 8.32 -26.78
CA SER A 246 18.86 8.41 -26.71
C SER A 246 18.33 7.21 -25.92
N ASN A 247 17.38 7.44 -25.02
CA ASN A 247 16.83 6.40 -24.18
C ASN A 247 15.33 6.58 -24.02
N LEU A 248 14.56 5.54 -24.35
CA LEU A 248 13.12 5.48 -24.14
C LEU A 248 12.82 4.44 -23.07
N GLY A 249 12.32 4.89 -21.94
CA GLY A 249 11.89 4.05 -20.82
C GLY A 249 10.38 4.05 -20.62
N ILE A 250 9.87 2.96 -20.07
CA ILE A 250 8.48 2.76 -19.70
C ILE A 250 8.37 2.06 -18.34
N ASP A 251 7.45 2.53 -17.52
CA ASP A 251 6.90 1.82 -16.36
C ASP A 251 5.39 1.72 -16.60
N TYR A 252 4.92 0.54 -16.97
CA TYR A 252 3.51 0.24 -17.21
C TYR A 252 2.98 -0.67 -16.12
N GLY A 253 1.76 -0.41 -15.67
CA GLY A 253 1.03 -1.27 -14.76
C GLY A 253 -0.42 -1.44 -15.19
N ASN A 254 -0.92 -2.67 -15.05
CA ASN A 254 -2.35 -2.98 -15.16
C ASN A 254 -2.74 -3.85 -13.96
N GLY A 255 -3.68 -3.35 -13.17
CA GLY A 255 -4.18 -3.97 -11.97
C GLY A 255 -5.68 -4.22 -12.05
N ALA A 256 -6.11 -5.30 -11.40
CA ALA A 256 -7.51 -5.57 -11.12
C ALA A 256 -7.64 -6.02 -9.67
N SER A 257 -8.70 -5.56 -9.00
CA SER A 257 -9.04 -6.00 -7.66
C SER A 257 -10.50 -6.45 -7.60
N THR A 258 -10.75 -7.51 -6.83
CA THR A 258 -12.09 -8.05 -6.59
C THR A 258 -12.22 -8.35 -5.11
N ALA A 259 -13.39 -8.07 -4.56
CA ALA A 259 -13.69 -8.40 -3.18
C ALA A 259 -15.18 -8.60 -2.96
N PHE A 260 -15.53 -9.81 -2.55
CA PHE A 260 -16.85 -10.12 -2.04
C PHE A 260 -16.82 -10.08 -0.52
N VAL A 261 -17.46 -9.08 0.05
CA VAL A 261 -17.55 -8.87 1.49
C VAL A 261 -18.92 -9.38 1.93
N ARG A 262 -18.92 -10.46 2.70
CA ARG A 262 -20.15 -10.97 3.33
C ARG A 262 -20.62 -9.96 4.37
N GLY A 263 -21.93 -9.90 4.61
CA GLY A 263 -22.47 -9.07 5.67
C GLY A 263 -21.91 -9.45 7.05
N PHE A 264 -21.95 -8.50 7.98
CA PHE A 264 -21.63 -8.73 9.39
C PHE A 264 -22.88 -8.72 10.25
N TYR A 265 -22.96 -9.67 11.19
CA TYR A 265 -24.16 -9.91 12.01
C TYR A 265 -23.85 -9.94 13.51
N GLU A 266 -22.59 -9.89 13.89
CA GLU A 266 -22.13 -10.04 15.27
C GLU A 266 -21.91 -8.70 15.99
N GLY A 267 -22.04 -7.57 15.27
CA GLY A 267 -21.81 -6.24 15.82
C GLY A 267 -23.00 -5.67 16.60
N ALA A 268 -22.72 -4.86 17.61
CA ALA A 268 -23.75 -4.12 18.39
C ALA A 268 -24.55 -3.13 17.52
N GLU A 269 -23.89 -2.49 16.55
CA GLU A 269 -24.53 -1.63 15.56
C GLU A 269 -25.21 -2.53 14.52
N GLY A 270 -26.54 -2.65 14.59
CA GLY A 270 -27.36 -3.45 13.68
C GLY A 270 -27.41 -2.90 12.24
N ARG A 271 -26.26 -2.75 11.59
CA ARG A 271 -26.20 -2.35 10.18
C ARG A 271 -26.68 -3.51 9.31
N ASN A 272 -27.35 -3.16 8.23
CA ASN A 272 -27.86 -4.10 7.24
C ASN A 272 -26.74 -5.07 6.82
N ASN A 273 -26.97 -6.35 7.08
CA ASN A 273 -26.07 -7.47 6.82
C ASN A 273 -26.05 -7.81 5.32
N ILE A 274 -25.65 -6.83 4.51
CA ILE A 274 -25.74 -6.93 3.06
C ILE A 274 -24.38 -7.40 2.53
N ALA A 275 -24.41 -8.49 1.77
CA ALA A 275 -23.25 -8.92 1.01
C ALA A 275 -23.00 -7.97 -0.16
N THR A 276 -21.74 -7.55 -0.32
CA THR A 276 -21.33 -6.58 -1.34
C THR A 276 -20.19 -7.15 -2.15
N PHE A 277 -20.28 -7.04 -3.46
CA PHE A 277 -19.17 -7.29 -4.36
C PHE A 277 -18.61 -5.96 -4.86
N ASN A 278 -17.30 -5.80 -4.75
CA ASN A 278 -16.55 -4.66 -5.28
C ASN A 278 -15.55 -5.16 -6.31
N GLU A 279 -15.45 -4.44 -7.42
CA GLU A 279 -14.47 -4.70 -8.45
C GLU A 279 -13.87 -3.39 -8.92
N ALA A 280 -12.56 -3.37 -9.13
CA ALA A 280 -11.87 -2.24 -9.72
C ALA A 280 -10.80 -2.70 -10.70
N GLN A 281 -10.58 -1.89 -11.71
CA GLN A 281 -9.54 -2.08 -12.70
C GLN A 281 -8.81 -0.75 -12.90
N ASN A 282 -7.50 -0.82 -12.98
CA ASN A 282 -6.69 0.34 -13.33
C ASN A 282 -5.60 -0.05 -14.31
N TYR A 283 -5.27 0.88 -15.20
CA TYR A 283 -4.02 0.80 -15.95
C TYR A 283 -3.36 2.16 -15.99
N GLY A 284 -2.05 2.18 -16.14
CA GLY A 284 -1.32 3.40 -16.38
C GLY A 284 0.11 3.14 -16.80
N TYR A 285 0.75 4.16 -17.34
CA TYR A 285 2.16 4.14 -17.63
C TYR A 285 2.83 5.49 -17.35
N GLN A 286 4.10 5.42 -16.99
CA GLN A 286 5.06 6.50 -17.10
C GLN A 286 6.03 6.19 -18.24
N ALA A 287 6.09 7.04 -19.25
CA ALA A 287 7.09 6.95 -20.32
C ALA A 287 8.09 8.10 -20.17
N THR A 288 9.39 7.77 -20.16
CA THR A 288 10.47 8.75 -20.09
C THR A 288 11.31 8.65 -21.35
N TRP A 289 11.40 9.75 -22.09
CA TRP A 289 12.30 9.85 -23.24
C TRP A 289 13.32 10.94 -22.98
N TYR A 290 14.61 10.57 -22.95
CA TYR A 290 15.68 11.55 -22.82
C TYR A 290 16.74 11.37 -23.90
N ASN A 291 17.36 12.49 -24.24
CA ASN A 291 18.45 12.56 -25.22
C ASN A 291 19.57 13.38 -24.63
N THR A 292 20.81 12.90 -24.73
CA THR A 292 21.99 13.60 -24.21
C THR A 292 23.14 13.57 -25.22
N VAL A 293 23.88 14.66 -25.30
CA VAL A 293 25.22 14.72 -25.87
C VAL A 293 26.19 14.87 -24.72
N ASN A 294 27.12 13.93 -24.61
CA ASN A 294 28.17 13.90 -23.61
C ASN A 294 29.50 14.29 -24.25
N PHE A 295 30.33 15.01 -23.51
CA PHE A 295 31.69 15.37 -23.87
C PHE A 295 32.65 14.92 -22.77
N LYS A 296 33.77 14.31 -23.14
CA LYS A 296 34.86 14.00 -22.21
C LYS A 296 36.21 14.21 -22.87
N LYS A 297 37.05 15.04 -22.27
CA LYS A 297 38.44 15.23 -22.70
C LYS A 297 39.36 15.55 -21.53
N THR A 298 40.55 14.95 -21.56
CA THR A 298 41.66 15.30 -20.67
C THR A 298 42.70 16.08 -21.46
N PHE A 299 43.12 17.24 -20.96
CA PHE A 299 44.17 18.08 -21.54
C PHE A 299 45.42 18.03 -20.67
N ALA A 300 46.57 17.86 -21.33
CA ALA A 300 47.89 17.78 -20.69
C ALA A 300 47.94 16.79 -19.51
N ASP A 301 47.11 15.74 -19.55
CA ASP A 301 46.95 14.72 -18.51
C ASP A 301 46.57 15.22 -17.11
N ILE A 302 46.27 16.51 -16.96
CA ILE A 302 46.00 17.14 -15.65
C ILE A 302 44.69 17.95 -15.61
N HIS A 303 44.08 18.26 -16.76
CA HIS A 303 42.80 18.97 -16.84
C HIS A 303 41.74 18.04 -17.43
N GLU A 304 40.84 17.50 -16.61
CA GLU A 304 39.70 16.73 -17.12
C GLU A 304 38.46 17.63 -17.22
N VAL A 305 37.83 17.67 -18.40
CA VAL A 305 36.55 18.33 -18.61
C VAL A 305 35.52 17.28 -19.03
N ARG A 306 34.38 17.25 -18.33
CA ARG A 306 33.19 16.46 -18.69
C ARG A 306 32.01 17.40 -18.86
N GLY A 307 31.33 17.31 -20.00
CA GLY A 307 30.13 18.09 -20.30
C GLY A 307 28.96 17.19 -20.67
N MET A 308 27.74 17.64 -20.39
CA MET A 308 26.51 16.99 -20.80
C MET A 308 25.48 18.05 -21.17
N LEU A 309 24.81 17.89 -22.30
CA LEU A 309 23.65 18.68 -22.71
C LEU A 309 22.53 17.73 -23.13
N GLY A 310 21.30 17.96 -22.69
CA GLY A 310 20.22 17.03 -22.97
C GLY A 310 18.83 17.59 -22.78
N THR A 311 17.86 16.78 -23.18
CA THR A 311 16.42 17.02 -23.08
C THR A 311 15.74 15.80 -22.48
N GLU A 312 14.62 16.02 -21.79
CA GLU A 312 13.81 14.95 -21.21
C GLU A 312 12.32 15.29 -21.30
N ILE A 313 11.51 14.27 -21.58
CA ILE A 313 10.06 14.32 -21.48
C ILE A 313 9.62 13.13 -20.65
N VAL A 314 8.81 13.38 -19.63
CA VAL A 314 8.15 12.34 -18.83
C VAL A 314 6.65 12.48 -19.02
N GLN A 315 5.99 11.43 -19.50
CA GLN A 315 4.54 11.38 -19.67
C GLN A 315 3.94 10.35 -18.73
N ASN A 316 2.95 10.76 -17.94
CA ASN A 316 2.11 9.85 -17.16
C ASN A 316 0.71 9.83 -17.76
N GLN A 317 0.13 8.64 -17.90
CA GLN A 317 -1.27 8.50 -18.27
C GLN A 317 -1.85 7.24 -17.64
N GLY A 318 -3.12 7.27 -17.27
CA GLY A 318 -3.81 6.09 -16.81
C GLY A 318 -5.29 6.33 -16.58
N ARG A 319 -5.99 5.23 -16.30
CA ARG A 319 -7.42 5.21 -16.05
C ARG A 319 -7.72 4.27 -14.88
N ASN A 320 -8.70 4.65 -14.08
CA ASN A 320 -9.30 3.82 -13.05
C ASN A 320 -10.77 3.64 -13.36
N ILE A 321 -11.29 2.44 -13.16
CA ILE A 321 -12.71 2.10 -13.21
C ILE A 321 -13.00 1.27 -11.98
N SER A 322 -14.14 1.52 -11.34
CA SER A 322 -14.62 0.73 -10.22
C SER A 322 -16.13 0.55 -10.32
N GLY A 323 -16.60 -0.56 -9.78
CA GLY A 323 -18.00 -0.89 -9.66
C GLY A 323 -18.26 -1.66 -8.36
N SER A 324 -19.46 -1.50 -7.83
CA SER A 324 -19.95 -2.29 -6.71
C SER A 324 -21.43 -2.61 -6.87
N ALA A 325 -21.82 -3.75 -6.32
CA ALA A 325 -23.22 -4.16 -6.19
C ALA A 325 -23.40 -4.84 -4.82
N ASN A 326 -24.63 -4.84 -4.32
CA ASN A 326 -25.01 -5.39 -3.03
C ASN A 326 -26.22 -6.33 -3.20
N ASP A 327 -26.81 -6.85 -2.11
CA ASP A 327 -28.04 -7.68 -2.14
C ASP A 327 -27.94 -8.97 -2.97
N TYR A 328 -26.88 -9.75 -2.72
CA TYR A 328 -26.72 -11.08 -3.34
C TYR A 328 -27.55 -12.14 -2.62
N PHE A 329 -28.30 -12.92 -3.39
CA PHE A 329 -29.05 -14.09 -2.90
C PHE A 329 -28.19 -15.33 -2.67
N ASN A 330 -26.97 -15.35 -3.24
CA ASN A 330 -26.04 -16.46 -3.14
C ASN A 330 -24.63 -15.95 -2.81
N LEU A 331 -23.98 -16.59 -1.85
CA LEU A 331 -22.63 -16.25 -1.38
C LEU A 331 -21.55 -17.08 -2.08
N ASP A 332 -21.93 -18.04 -2.92
CA ASP A 332 -21.02 -18.87 -3.72
C ASP A 332 -20.24 -18.01 -4.72
N ARG A 333 -18.96 -18.32 -4.86
CA ARG A 333 -18.01 -17.57 -5.68
C ARG A 333 -18.40 -17.47 -7.15
N ASN A 334 -19.11 -18.47 -7.68
CA ASN A 334 -19.53 -18.50 -9.08
C ASN A 334 -20.54 -17.40 -9.42
N PHE A 335 -21.16 -16.78 -8.40
CA PHE A 335 -22.12 -15.68 -8.56
C PHE A 335 -21.51 -14.30 -8.27
N TRP A 336 -20.21 -14.21 -8.01
CA TRP A 336 -19.54 -12.94 -7.71
C TRP A 336 -19.30 -12.14 -8.98
N GLN A 337 -20.35 -11.43 -9.38
CA GLN A 337 -20.33 -10.50 -10.49
C GLN A 337 -21.38 -9.42 -10.25
N ILE A 338 -21.08 -8.19 -10.65
CA ILE A 338 -21.94 -7.02 -10.41
C ILE A 338 -23.39 -7.25 -10.88
N SER A 339 -23.60 -8.07 -11.91
CA SER A 339 -24.91 -8.35 -12.51
C SER A 339 -25.77 -9.40 -11.77
N SER A 340 -25.23 -10.12 -10.78
CA SER A 340 -25.93 -11.23 -10.10
C SER A 340 -26.64 -10.84 -8.79
N THR A 341 -26.94 -9.57 -8.62
CA THR A 341 -27.70 -9.05 -7.48
C THR A 341 -29.23 -9.16 -7.69
N LEU A 342 -29.98 -9.29 -6.59
CA LEU A 342 -31.44 -9.24 -6.58
C LEU A 342 -32.02 -7.86 -6.93
N SER A 343 -31.25 -6.79 -6.74
CA SER A 343 -31.67 -5.41 -6.98
C SER A 343 -30.51 -4.65 -7.59
N PRO A 344 -30.36 -4.69 -8.93
CA PRO A 344 -29.26 -4.03 -9.60
C PRO A 344 -29.42 -2.51 -9.51
N THR A 345 -28.82 -1.94 -8.47
CA THR A 345 -28.38 -0.54 -8.44
C THR A 345 -26.85 -0.50 -8.38
N PRO A 346 -26.12 -0.92 -9.45
CA PRO A 346 -24.67 -0.87 -9.44
C PRO A 346 -24.22 0.58 -9.28
N SER A 347 -23.33 0.83 -8.34
CA SER A 347 -22.62 2.11 -8.26
C SER A 347 -21.25 1.94 -8.90
N GLY A 348 -20.81 2.94 -9.66
CA GLY A 348 -19.53 2.88 -10.33
C GLY A 348 -18.94 4.26 -10.52
N ALA A 349 -17.62 4.30 -10.64
CA ALA A 349 -16.88 5.51 -10.89
C ALA A 349 -15.75 5.23 -11.87
N SER A 350 -15.39 6.23 -12.67
CA SER A 350 -14.18 6.17 -13.48
C SER A 350 -13.46 7.50 -13.44
N SER A 351 -12.14 7.44 -13.56
CA SER A 351 -11.28 8.61 -13.66
C SER A 351 -10.15 8.34 -14.65
N GLU A 352 -9.71 9.39 -15.34
CA GLU A 352 -8.52 9.38 -16.18
C GLU A 352 -7.57 10.46 -15.66
N PHE A 353 -6.27 10.19 -15.75
CA PHE A 353 -5.24 11.20 -15.52
C PHE A 353 -4.25 11.20 -16.68
N ARG A 354 -3.75 12.39 -17.00
CA ARG A 354 -2.69 12.58 -17.98
C ARG A 354 -1.86 13.78 -17.59
N SER A 355 -0.56 13.58 -17.43
CA SER A 355 0.40 14.65 -17.13
C SER A 355 1.67 14.49 -17.94
N ARG A 356 2.35 15.60 -18.16
CA ARG A 356 3.63 15.67 -18.86
C ARG A 356 4.55 16.65 -18.16
N ARG A 357 5.76 16.19 -17.87
CA ARG A 357 6.90 17.01 -17.46
C ARG A 357 7.86 17.14 -18.62
N TYR A 358 8.41 18.33 -18.79
CA TYR A 358 9.32 18.65 -19.87
C TYR A 358 10.55 19.32 -19.30
N SER A 359 11.72 18.79 -19.63
CA SER A 359 13.01 19.41 -19.35
C SER A 359 13.68 19.72 -20.68
N PRO A 360 13.34 20.85 -21.33
CA PRO A 360 13.94 21.24 -22.61
C PRO A 360 15.44 21.51 -22.52
N VAL A 361 15.97 21.79 -21.34
CA VAL A 361 17.41 22.01 -21.13
C VAL A 361 17.84 21.32 -19.84
N ILE A 362 18.74 20.36 -19.98
CA ILE A 362 19.52 19.76 -18.90
C ILE A 362 20.98 19.95 -19.30
N ALA A 363 21.74 20.65 -18.49
CA ALA A 363 23.16 20.89 -18.74
C ALA A 363 23.99 20.60 -17.50
N GLN A 364 25.15 19.98 -17.69
CA GLN A 364 26.13 19.75 -16.63
C GLN A 364 27.54 19.95 -17.17
N VAL A 365 28.40 20.57 -16.39
CA VAL A 365 29.83 20.67 -16.64
C VAL A 365 30.57 20.31 -15.35
N ASN A 366 31.56 19.43 -15.48
CA ASN A 366 32.50 19.08 -14.42
C ASN A 366 33.92 19.33 -14.92
N TYR A 367 34.75 19.88 -14.05
CA TYR A 367 36.15 20.14 -14.29
C TYR A 367 36.99 19.63 -13.11
N SER A 368 38.05 18.90 -13.42
CA SER A 368 39.06 18.44 -12.47
C SER A 368 40.43 18.95 -12.89
N PHE A 369 41.13 19.61 -11.97
CA PHE A 369 42.55 19.89 -12.10
C PHE A 369 43.35 19.00 -11.14
N ARG A 370 44.16 18.09 -11.71
CA ARG A 370 45.02 17.12 -10.99
C ARG A 370 44.27 16.35 -9.90
N ASP A 371 42.98 16.09 -10.10
CA ASP A 371 42.08 15.47 -9.12
C ASP A 371 42.08 16.14 -7.73
N LYS A 372 42.47 17.41 -7.70
CA LYS A 372 42.66 18.24 -6.51
C LYS A 372 41.62 19.33 -6.42
N TYR A 373 41.50 20.16 -7.46
CA TYR A 373 40.49 21.21 -7.54
C TYR A 373 39.37 20.73 -8.46
N LEU A 374 38.17 20.67 -7.92
CA LEU A 374 37.00 20.13 -8.58
C LEU A 374 35.95 21.22 -8.66
N LEU A 375 35.46 21.50 -9.86
CA LEU A 375 34.38 22.44 -10.10
C LEU A 375 33.26 21.68 -10.80
N ALA A 376 32.02 21.88 -10.36
CA ALA A 376 30.85 21.37 -11.07
C ALA A 376 29.77 22.44 -11.14
N GLY A 377 29.10 22.51 -12.29
CA GLY A 377 27.94 23.34 -12.52
C GLY A 377 26.86 22.54 -13.22
N SER A 378 25.60 22.80 -12.88
CA SER A 378 24.46 22.21 -13.55
C SER A 378 23.33 23.22 -13.68
N PHE A 379 22.55 23.09 -14.76
CA PHE A 379 21.38 23.91 -15.00
C PHE A 379 20.28 23.03 -15.57
N ARG A 380 19.06 23.20 -15.04
CA ARG A 380 17.85 22.61 -15.61
C ARG A 380 16.79 23.67 -15.81
N ARG A 381 16.05 23.55 -16.91
CA ARG A 381 14.77 24.23 -17.10
C ARG A 381 13.70 23.16 -17.16
N ASP A 382 12.85 23.09 -16.14
CA ASP A 382 11.83 22.05 -16.01
C ASP A 382 10.44 22.69 -16.05
N GLY A 383 9.48 22.00 -16.64
CA GLY A 383 8.10 22.45 -16.67
C GLY A 383 7.08 21.33 -16.56
N SER A 384 5.89 21.68 -16.09
CA SER A 384 4.79 20.73 -15.82
C SER A 384 3.52 21.17 -16.56
N SER A 385 2.81 20.20 -17.15
CA SER A 385 1.60 20.46 -17.94
C SER A 385 0.37 20.77 -17.11
N ASP A 386 0.33 20.29 -15.88
CA ASP A 386 -0.86 20.16 -15.03
C ASP A 386 -0.66 20.75 -13.64
N ALA A 387 0.57 20.93 -13.16
CA ALA A 387 0.81 21.60 -11.87
C ALA A 387 0.60 23.14 -11.98
N PHE A 388 1.13 23.77 -13.02
CA PHE A 388 1.23 25.23 -13.11
C PHE A 388 0.45 25.80 -14.30
N GLY A 389 -0.15 26.99 -14.10
CA GLY A 389 -0.88 27.70 -15.15
C GLY A 389 0.03 28.14 -16.31
N PRO A 390 -0.53 28.45 -17.50
CA PRO A 390 0.24 28.71 -18.72
C PRO A 390 1.38 29.73 -18.61
N LYS A 391 1.24 30.73 -17.74
CA LYS A 391 2.24 31.79 -17.53
C LYS A 391 3.46 31.34 -16.71
N ASN A 392 3.32 30.33 -15.84
CA ASN A 392 4.34 29.89 -14.88
C ASN A 392 4.72 28.41 -15.07
N LYS A 393 4.60 27.89 -16.30
CA LYS A 393 4.84 26.46 -16.60
C LYS A 393 6.27 25.99 -16.37
N PHE A 394 7.25 26.88 -16.38
CA PHE A 394 8.67 26.54 -16.33
C PHE A 394 9.39 27.22 -15.16
N GLY A 395 10.23 26.46 -14.48
CA GLY A 395 11.21 26.93 -13.50
C GLY A 395 12.64 26.72 -13.99
N ASN A 396 13.57 27.53 -13.49
CA ASN A 396 15.01 27.42 -13.77
C ASN A 396 15.75 27.03 -12.48
N PHE A 397 16.58 26.00 -12.57
CA PHE A 397 17.20 25.35 -11.41
C PHE A 397 18.71 25.25 -11.63
N PRO A 398 19.46 26.33 -11.33
CA PRO A 398 20.92 26.29 -11.34
C PRO A 398 21.46 25.65 -10.05
N ALA A 399 22.62 24.99 -10.19
CA ALA A 399 23.43 24.56 -9.05
C ALA A 399 24.91 24.60 -9.40
N PHE A 400 25.75 24.80 -8.38
CA PHE A 400 27.20 24.73 -8.51
C PHE A 400 27.83 24.08 -7.28
N SER A 401 29.01 23.51 -7.44
CA SER A 401 29.82 23.02 -6.33
C SER A 401 31.31 23.17 -6.60
N VAL A 402 32.06 23.33 -5.53
CA VAL A 402 33.51 23.36 -5.52
C VAL A 402 34.03 22.31 -4.54
N GLY A 403 35.10 21.65 -4.90
CA GLY A 403 35.77 20.65 -4.07
C GLY A 403 37.27 20.85 -4.10
N TRP A 404 37.90 20.75 -2.93
CA TRP A 404 39.35 20.82 -2.78
C TRP A 404 39.83 19.62 -1.97
N ARG A 405 40.62 18.76 -2.60
CA ARG A 405 41.28 17.64 -1.95
C ARG A 405 42.61 18.11 -1.35
N ILE A 406 42.56 18.54 -0.09
CA ILE A 406 43.68 19.09 0.68
C ILE A 406 44.77 18.03 0.89
N SER A 407 44.41 16.74 1.02
CA SER A 407 45.35 15.61 1.09
C SER A 407 46.29 15.47 -0.12
N GLU A 408 45.96 16.09 -1.25
CA GLU A 408 46.83 16.14 -2.43
C GLU A 408 47.76 17.36 -2.46
N GLU A 409 47.69 18.23 -1.46
CA GLU A 409 48.60 19.36 -1.37
C GLU A 409 49.96 18.95 -0.81
N PRO A 410 51.07 19.49 -1.36
CA PRO A 410 52.41 19.18 -0.85
C PRO A 410 52.55 19.43 0.66
N PHE A 411 51.89 20.47 1.18
CA PHE A 411 51.94 20.80 2.61
C PHE A 411 51.22 19.78 3.51
N PHE A 412 50.27 19.01 2.97
CA PHE A 412 49.48 18.05 3.76
C PHE A 412 50.09 16.65 3.76
N LYS A 413 51.04 16.35 2.86
CA LYS A 413 51.65 15.01 2.71
C LYS A 413 52.37 14.50 3.98
N ASN A 414 52.72 15.39 4.90
CA ASN A 414 53.43 15.04 6.15
C ASN A 414 52.50 14.82 7.35
N VAL A 415 51.18 15.01 7.20
CA VAL A 415 50.22 14.82 8.29
C VAL A 415 49.93 13.34 8.48
N LYS A 416 50.46 12.76 9.55
CA LYS A 416 50.22 11.35 9.92
C LYS A 416 48.81 11.19 10.52
N GLY A 417 48.13 10.09 10.17
CA GLY A 417 46.80 9.74 10.71
C GLY A 417 45.61 10.21 9.88
N ILE A 418 45.81 10.94 8.77
CA ILE A 418 44.74 11.35 7.85
C ILE A 418 45.11 10.93 6.42
N ASN A 419 44.34 10.01 5.83
CA ASN A 419 44.61 9.47 4.48
C ASN A 419 43.96 10.30 3.35
N ASP A 420 42.77 10.85 3.57
CA ASP A 420 42.09 11.73 2.62
C ASP A 420 41.41 12.86 3.39
N LEU A 421 41.68 14.10 2.98
CA LEU A 421 40.99 15.28 3.48
C LEU A 421 40.48 16.07 2.30
N LYS A 422 39.16 16.21 2.21
CA LYS A 422 38.50 16.92 1.13
C LYS A 422 37.44 17.87 1.65
N LEU A 423 37.60 19.15 1.33
CA LEU A 423 36.58 20.16 1.56
C LEU A 423 35.66 20.24 0.34
N ARG A 424 34.35 20.34 0.58
CA ARG A 424 33.33 20.51 -0.47
C ARG A 424 32.35 21.59 -0.04
N TYR A 425 31.98 22.45 -0.98
CA TYR A 425 30.90 23.42 -0.83
C TYR A 425 30.01 23.36 -2.06
N GLY A 426 28.70 23.43 -1.88
CA GLY A 426 27.74 23.41 -2.98
C GLY A 426 26.49 24.20 -2.65
N TYR A 427 25.90 24.79 -3.69
CA TYR A 427 24.66 25.55 -3.62
C TYR A 427 23.81 25.23 -4.84
N GLY A 428 22.50 25.10 -4.67
CA GLY A 428 21.57 24.84 -5.75
C GLY A 428 20.14 25.15 -5.39
N ILE A 429 19.34 25.45 -6.41
CA ILE A 429 17.90 25.69 -6.31
C ILE A 429 17.17 24.46 -6.84
N LEU A 430 16.18 23.96 -6.09
CA LEU A 430 15.36 22.81 -6.47
C LEU A 430 13.88 23.22 -6.54
N GLY A 431 13.13 22.56 -7.41
CA GLY A 431 11.69 22.74 -7.56
C GLY A 431 10.93 21.47 -7.20
N ASN A 432 9.70 21.62 -6.73
CA ASN A 432 8.76 20.53 -6.51
C ASN A 432 7.44 20.86 -7.20
N ASP A 433 6.97 19.97 -8.07
CA ASP A 433 5.70 20.11 -8.79
C ASP A 433 4.60 19.18 -8.25
N ASN A 434 4.83 18.53 -7.10
CA ASN A 434 3.87 17.63 -6.46
C ASN A 434 2.75 18.40 -5.75
N ILE A 435 1.89 19.02 -6.55
CA ILE A 435 0.69 19.75 -6.13
C ILE A 435 -0.54 19.19 -6.85
N SER A 436 -1.73 19.58 -6.40
CA SER A 436 -2.98 19.11 -7.01
C SER A 436 -3.03 19.46 -8.52
N PRO A 437 -3.25 18.47 -9.41
CA PRO A 437 -3.36 18.72 -10.84
C PRO A 437 -4.46 19.74 -11.14
N LEU A 438 -4.17 20.66 -12.05
CA LEU A 438 -5.07 21.70 -12.54
C LEU A 438 -5.61 22.65 -11.44
N GLY A 439 -4.99 22.72 -10.26
CA GLY A 439 -5.41 23.64 -9.19
C GLY A 439 -5.39 25.13 -9.57
N PHE A 440 -4.65 25.50 -10.62
CA PHE A 440 -4.69 26.86 -11.19
C PHE A 440 -6.00 27.19 -11.91
N LEU A 441 -6.80 26.18 -12.31
CA LEU A 441 -8.13 26.40 -12.90
C LEU A 441 -9.17 26.77 -11.85
N THR A 442 -9.12 26.17 -10.66
CA THR A 442 -10.06 26.44 -9.57
C THR A 442 -9.88 27.82 -8.96
N LEU A 443 -8.65 28.36 -8.96
CA LEU A 443 -8.37 29.74 -8.50
C LEU A 443 -8.95 30.82 -9.43
N ASN A 444 -9.14 30.54 -10.71
CA ASN A 444 -9.74 31.49 -11.66
C ASN A 444 -11.27 31.51 -11.59
N VAL A 445 -11.90 30.53 -10.94
CA VAL A 445 -13.38 30.48 -10.76
C VAL A 445 -13.81 31.33 -9.56
N ILE A 446 -12.93 31.61 -8.59
CA ILE A 446 -13.24 32.40 -7.39
C ILE A 446 -13.05 33.92 -7.62
N ASN A 447 -12.50 34.34 -8.76
CA ASN A 447 -12.26 35.75 -9.09
C ASN A 447 -13.16 36.30 -10.20
N ASN A 448 -14.35 35.73 -10.41
CA ASN A 448 -15.44 36.41 -11.10
C ASN A 448 -16.59 36.60 -10.10
N ASP A 449 -16.92 37.87 -9.88
CA ASP A 449 -18.05 38.42 -9.11
C ASP A 449 -17.81 38.71 -7.61
N ALA A 450 -17.19 39.86 -7.34
CA ALA A 450 -17.69 40.91 -6.43
C ALA A 450 -16.96 42.24 -6.67
#